data_AF-A0A1F8TRE4-F1
#
_entry.id   AF-A0A1F8TRE4-F1
#
_cell.length_a   1.000
_cell.length_b   1.000
_cell.length_c   1.000
_cell.angle_alpha   90.00
_cell.angle_beta   90.00
_cell.angle_gamma   90.00
#
_symmetry.space_group_name_H-M   'P 1'
#
loop_
_entity.id
_entity.type
_entity.pdbx_description
1 polymer ?
#
loop_
_entity_poly.entity_id
_entity_poly.type
_entity_poly.pdbx_seq_one_letter_code
_entity_poly.pdbx_strand_id
1 'polypeptide(L)'
;MIAEFAIGLNPGVIEPIGSILFDEKIGGSIHIAIGMNTHFGGNNKSNLHLDMVVLHPKVWVDEVLLIENGLLQIGATHLQFS
;
A
#
# COMPACT_ATOMS: atom_id res chain seq x y z
N MET A 1 16.65 -4.85 -2.40
CA MET A 1 15.51 -5.63 -2.95
C MET A 1 14.23 -5.14 -2.29
N ILE A 2 13.05 -5.37 -2.90
CA ILE A 2 11.75 -4.99 -2.32
C ILE A 2 11.59 -5.68 -0.95
N ALA A 3 11.05 -4.94 0.01
CA ALA A 3 10.84 -5.38 1.39
C ALA A 3 9.37 -5.68 1.67
N GLU A 4 8.50 -4.78 1.23
CA GLU A 4 7.07 -4.79 1.58
C GLU A 4 6.23 -4.28 0.41
N PHE A 5 5.01 -4.81 0.32
CA PHE A 5 3.92 -4.30 -0.48
C PHE A 5 2.68 -4.34 0.40
N ALA A 6 2.01 -3.20 0.58
CA ALA A 6 0.80 -3.11 1.37
C ALA A 6 -0.25 -2.19 0.72
N ILE A 7 -1.50 -2.37 1.12
CA ILE A 7 -2.64 -1.58 0.69
C ILE A 7 -3.08 -0.70 1.86
N GLY A 8 -3.20 0.61 1.64
CA GLY A 8 -3.73 1.54 2.63
C GLY A 8 -5.24 1.40 2.73
N LEU A 9 -5.75 1.24 3.95
CA LEU A 9 -7.17 0.97 4.22
C LEU A 9 -7.78 1.97 5.23
N ASN A 10 -7.08 3.04 5.59
CA ASN A 10 -7.60 4.02 6.54
C ASN A 10 -8.51 5.04 5.82
N PRO A 11 -9.84 5.02 6.05
CA PRO A 11 -10.75 5.98 5.44
C PRO A 11 -10.60 7.40 6.01
N GLY A 12 -9.93 7.56 7.16
CA GLY A 12 -9.74 8.85 7.82
C GLY A 12 -8.56 9.67 7.29
N VAL A 13 -7.75 9.11 6.38
CA VAL A 13 -6.63 9.81 5.73
C VAL A 13 -6.85 9.74 4.23
N ILE A 14 -7.20 10.88 3.64
CA ILE A 14 -7.62 10.98 2.23
C ILE A 14 -6.59 11.65 1.33
N GLU A 15 -5.60 12.33 1.93
CA GLU A 15 -4.52 13.01 1.23
C GLU A 15 -3.21 12.93 2.05
N PRO A 16 -2.04 13.06 1.40
CA PRO A 16 -0.77 13.07 2.12
C PRO A 16 -0.69 14.23 3.10
N ILE A 17 -0.34 13.93 4.35
CA ILE A 17 -0.14 14.91 5.42
C ILE A 17 1.34 15.12 5.74
N GLY A 18 2.25 14.48 4.99
CA GLY A 18 3.70 14.61 5.17
C GLY A 18 4.24 13.78 6.33
N SER A 19 3.47 12.78 6.77
CA SER A 19 3.87 11.86 7.83
C SER A 19 3.71 10.45 7.30
N ILE A 20 4.83 9.77 7.05
CA ILE A 20 4.83 8.44 6.44
C ILE A 20 3.96 7.43 7.20
N LEU A 21 3.91 7.55 8.54
CA LEU A 21 3.07 6.71 9.39
C LEU A 21 1.58 6.78 9.03
N PHE A 22 1.09 7.92 8.55
CA PHE A 22 -0.28 8.12 8.12
C PHE A 22 -0.42 8.01 6.60
N ASP A 23 0.54 8.53 5.85
CA ASP A 23 0.48 8.60 4.39
C ASP A 23 0.45 7.19 3.79
N GLU A 24 1.20 6.23 4.34
CA GLU A 24 1.19 4.84 3.84
C GLU A 24 -0.11 4.08 4.19
N LYS A 25 -1.02 4.71 4.96
CA LYS A 25 -2.30 4.14 5.39
C LYS A 25 -3.47 4.71 4.61
N ILE A 26 -3.26 5.72 3.75
CA ILE A 26 -4.31 6.39 2.97
C ILE A 26 -5.23 5.37 2.30
N GLY A 27 -6.53 5.49 2.53
CA GLY A 27 -7.52 4.58 1.97
C GLY A 27 -7.41 4.49 0.44
N GLY A 28 -7.19 3.28 -0.08
CA GLY A 28 -7.09 3.04 -1.51
C GLY A 28 -5.69 3.27 -2.11
N SER A 29 -4.74 3.77 -1.32
CA SER A 29 -3.34 3.83 -1.73
C SER A 29 -2.68 2.44 -1.65
N ILE A 30 -1.47 2.34 -2.20
CA ILE A 30 -0.52 1.29 -1.84
C ILE A 30 0.75 1.91 -1.29
N HIS A 31 1.50 1.14 -0.50
CA HIS A 31 2.91 1.41 -0.28
C HIS A 31 3.79 0.32 -0.88
N ILE A 32 5.01 0.68 -1.19
CA ILE A 32 6.10 -0.25 -1.49
C ILE A 32 7.30 0.17 -0.67
N ALA A 33 7.88 -0.78 0.07
CA ALA A 33 9.12 -0.53 0.80
C ALA A 33 10.31 -1.17 0.09
N ILE A 34 11.45 -0.48 0.07
CA ILE A 34 12.75 -1.06 -0.30
C ILE A 34 13.59 -1.18 0.96
N GLY A 35 14.26 -2.32 1.15
CA GLY A 35 15.22 -2.51 2.23
C GLY A 35 14.96 -3.74 3.09
N MET A 36 14.91 -3.59 4.41
CA MET A 36 14.88 -4.70 5.35
C MET A 36 13.48 -5.31 5.48
N ASN A 37 13.39 -6.65 5.43
CA ASN A 37 12.14 -7.38 5.71
C ASN A 37 12.29 -8.53 6.71
N THR A 38 13.40 -8.57 7.45
CA THR A 38 13.66 -9.63 8.45
C THR A 38 12.64 -9.64 9.58
N HIS A 39 12.03 -8.50 9.92
CA HIS A 39 10.95 -8.41 10.91
C HIS A 39 9.64 -9.07 10.45
N PHE A 40 9.49 -9.28 9.13
CA PHE A 40 8.34 -9.96 8.52
C PHE A 40 8.65 -11.42 8.17
N GLY A 41 9.81 -11.94 8.58
CA GLY A 41 10.26 -13.31 8.26
C GLY A 41 10.93 -13.44 6.89
N GLY A 42 11.22 -12.34 6.20
CA GLY A 42 12.02 -12.35 4.98
C GLY A 42 13.53 -12.43 5.25
N ASN A 43 14.31 -12.60 4.18
CA ASN A 43 15.78 -12.76 4.25
C ASN A 43 16.56 -11.53 3.78
N ASN A 44 15.87 -10.44 3.45
CA ASN A 44 16.50 -9.22 2.95
C ASN A 44 17.02 -8.40 4.14
N LYS A 45 18.33 -8.48 4.37
CA LYS A 45 19.05 -7.73 5.40
C LYS A 45 19.54 -6.41 4.82
N SER A 46 19.15 -5.30 5.44
CA SER A 46 19.53 -3.95 5.05
C SER A 46 19.48 -3.04 6.28
N ASN A 47 20.21 -1.92 6.24
CA ASN A 47 20.12 -0.87 7.26
C ASN A 47 19.02 0.16 6.95
N LEU A 48 18.33 0.00 5.82
CA LEU A 48 17.27 0.88 5.36
C LEU A 48 15.95 0.11 5.28
N HIS A 49 14.87 0.81 5.54
CA HIS A 49 13.50 0.45 5.17
C HIS A 49 12.87 1.77 4.73
N LEU A 50 12.69 1.93 3.42
CA LEU A 50 12.22 3.17 2.82
C LEU A 50 10.87 2.95 2.17
N ASP A 51 9.86 3.59 2.74
CA ASP A 51 8.48 3.53 2.29
C ASP A 51 8.20 4.56 1.20
N MET A 52 7.47 4.12 0.18
CA MET A 52 6.99 4.96 -0.91
C MET A 52 5.50 4.72 -1.09
N VAL A 53 4.73 5.80 -1.14
CA VAL A 53 3.27 5.75 -1.27
C VAL A 53 2.88 6.05 -2.71
N VAL A 54 1.97 5.25 -3.27
CA VAL A 54 1.37 5.48 -4.59
C VAL A 54 -0.11 5.78 -4.40
N LEU A 55 -0.50 6.99 -4.79
CA LEU A 55 -1.90 7.41 -4.82
C LEU A 55 -2.57 6.93 -6.10
N HIS A 56 -3.85 6.58 -6.00
CA HIS A 56 -4.68 6.12 -7.12
C HIS A 56 -4.06 4.99 -7.96
N PRO A 57 -3.58 3.91 -7.33
CA PRO A 57 -2.91 2.85 -8.05
C PRO A 57 -3.90 2.02 -8.90
N LYS A 58 -3.33 1.27 -9.84
CA LYS A 58 -3.99 0.13 -10.46
C LYS A 58 -3.22 -1.13 -10.09
N VAL A 59 -3.88 -2.06 -9.40
CA VAL A 59 -3.25 -3.26 -8.81
C VAL A 59 -3.95 -4.50 -9.32
N TRP A 60 -3.16 -5.44 -9.84
CA TRP A 60 -3.60 -6.78 -10.19
C TRP A 60 -2.93 -7.80 -9.28
N VAL A 61 -3.69 -8.79 -8.85
CA VAL A 61 -3.20 -9.96 -8.09
C VAL A 61 -3.73 -11.19 -8.80
N ASP A 62 -2.84 -12.07 -9.27
CA ASP A 62 -3.20 -13.31 -9.97
C ASP A 62 -4.25 -13.08 -11.08
N GLU A 63 -3.99 -12.06 -11.93
CA GLU A 63 -4.86 -11.64 -13.05
C GLU A 63 -6.19 -10.98 -12.65
N VAL A 64 -6.50 -10.89 -11.35
CA VAL A 64 -7.68 -10.18 -10.83
C VAL A 64 -7.34 -8.72 -10.59
N LEU A 65 -8.10 -7.81 -11.20
CA LEU A 65 -8.04 -6.38 -10.89
C LEU A 65 -8.58 -6.15 -9.48
N LEU A 66 -7.67 -5.85 -8.54
CA LEU A 66 -8.00 -5.67 -7.13
C LEU A 66 -8.23 -4.19 -6.80
N ILE A 67 -7.44 -3.28 -7.38
CA ILE A 67 -7.59 -1.84 -7.17
C ILE A 67 -7.57 -1.13 -8.52
N GLU A 68 -8.52 -0.23 -8.74
CA GLU A 68 -8.52 0.69 -9.89
C GLU A 68 -8.76 2.12 -9.44
N ASN A 69 -7.83 3.02 -9.75
CA ASN A 69 -7.90 4.43 -9.37
C ASN A 69 -8.07 4.63 -7.84
N GLY A 70 -7.50 3.73 -7.05
CA GLY A 70 -7.64 3.70 -5.59
C GLY A 70 -8.95 3.10 -5.05
N LEU A 71 -9.83 2.59 -5.91
CA LEU A 71 -11.05 1.88 -5.49
C LEU A 71 -10.74 0.40 -5.33
N LEU A 72 -10.92 -0.13 -4.12
CA LEU A 72 -10.69 -1.54 -3.81
C LEU A 72 -11.92 -2.38 -4.21
N GLN A 73 -11.71 -3.38 -5.05
CA GLN A 73 -12.74 -4.31 -5.53
C GLN A 73 -12.70 -5.59 -4.69
N ILE A 74 -13.75 -5.85 -3.89
CA ILE A 74 -13.88 -7.08 -3.11
C ILE A 74 -15.12 -7.85 -3.59
N GLY A 75 -14.91 -8.84 -4.47
CA GLY A 75 -16.01 -9.60 -5.06
C GLY A 75 -16.93 -8.71 -5.90
N ALA A 76 -18.25 -8.73 -5.62
CA ALA A 76 -19.22 -7.85 -6.27
C ALA A 76 -19.34 -6.46 -5.61
N THR A 77 -18.59 -6.20 -4.54
CA THR A 77 -18.69 -5.00 -3.70
C THR A 77 -17.46 -4.11 -3.89
N HIS A 78 -17.66 -2.79 -3.85
CA HIS A 78 -16.59 -1.80 -3.96
C HIS A 78 -16.40 -1.11 -2.60
N LEU A 79 -15.17 -1.04 -2.11
CA LEU A 79 -14.78 -0.19 -0.99
C LEU A 79 -14.24 1.12 -1.55
N GLN A 80 -15.05 2.16 -1.40
CA GLN A 80 -14.69 3.53 -1.76
C GLN A 80 -14.32 4.29 -0.49
N PHE A 81 -13.14 4.89 -0.50
CA PHE A 81 -12.68 5.79 0.54
C PHE A 81 -13.15 7.20 0.11
N SER A 82 -14.11 7.76 0.85
CA SER A 82 -14.80 9.03 0.57
C SER A 82 -14.07 10.23 1.17
#